data_AF-A8LS57-F1
#
_entry.id   AF-A8LS57-F1
#
_cell.length_a   1.000
_cell.length_b   1.000
_cell.length_c   1.000
_cell.angle_alpha   90.00
_cell.angle_beta   90.00
_cell.angle_gamma   90.00
#
_symmetry.space_group_name_H-M   'P 1'
#
loop_
_entity.id
_entity.type
_entity.pdbx_description
1 polymer ?
#
loop_
_entity_poly.entity_id
_entity_poly.type
_entity_poly.pdbx_seq_one_letter_code
_entity_poly.pdbx_strand_id
1 'polypeptide(L)'
;MTLNLTMPEHNELKPRITVFGVGGAGGNAVDNMIDKQLDGVEFVIANTDSQALQGSNAPAKIQIGAKVTEGLGAGARPSVGAAAAEESIEEIVDHLAGAHMCFITAGMGGGTGTGAAPIIAQAARELGVLTVGVVTKPFQFEGAKRMRQAEEGVEILQKVVDTLIIIPNQNLFRLANEKTTFTEAFSMADDVLYQGVKGVTDLMVQPGLINLDFADVRAVMDEMGKAMMGTGEATGEDRATQAAEKAIANPLLDEISLRGAKGVLINITGGYDLTLFELDEAANRIREEVDPEANIIVGSTLDTSMEGAMRVSVVATGIDAVEAQQDVPTPRRRMSEPLTPASSFAAEPADETPEPVYQPEVAAVEAAPEPQEAPSRLQEVAQRAPAEEPVEEDLFATAESRKVETFRAQPDAYDPNGFEPGSPASEFVAPQPRKPGTPTPETLARLRTAVNSTKSVGAAPSRAPADPGEGAEKRGFGINSLINRMTGQAADHGHAASPQARRPSPVSEPQMVDPDHEKVEIPAFLRRQAN
;
A
#
# COMPACT_ATOMS: atom_id res chain seq x y z
N MET A 1 20.28 16.68 -52.50
CA MET A 1 20.35 16.41 -51.05
C MET A 1 18.98 15.92 -50.64
N THR A 2 18.87 14.71 -50.07
CA THR A 2 17.63 14.19 -49.51
C THR A 2 17.43 14.81 -48.12
N LEU A 3 16.35 15.56 -47.91
CA LEU A 3 15.97 15.97 -46.56
C LEU A 3 15.45 14.73 -45.82
N ASN A 4 16.23 14.23 -44.87
CA ASN A 4 15.71 13.33 -43.86
C ASN A 4 14.90 14.18 -42.88
N LEU A 5 13.58 14.27 -43.08
CA LEU A 5 12.68 14.71 -42.02
C LEU A 5 12.58 13.57 -41.00
N THR A 6 13.40 13.63 -39.96
CA THR A 6 13.11 12.92 -38.72
C THR A 6 11.88 13.58 -38.11
N MET A 7 10.72 12.92 -38.16
CA MET A 7 9.56 13.37 -37.41
C MET A 7 9.91 13.32 -35.92
N PRO A 8 9.61 14.35 -35.11
CA PRO A 8 9.76 14.25 -33.68
C PRO A 8 8.77 13.21 -33.17
N GLU A 9 9.29 12.11 -32.62
CA GLU A 9 8.47 11.11 -31.94
C GLU A 9 7.66 11.82 -30.86
N HIS A 10 6.34 11.81 -31.04
CA HIS A 10 5.43 12.21 -29.97
C HIS A 10 5.45 11.09 -28.95
N ASN A 11 6.33 11.23 -27.96
CA ASN A 11 6.19 10.51 -26.71
C ASN A 11 4.84 10.92 -26.11
N GLU A 12 3.82 10.08 -26.30
CA GLU A 12 2.65 10.08 -25.43
C GLU A 12 3.16 9.74 -24.03
N LEU A 13 3.34 10.77 -23.20
CA LEU A 13 3.81 10.65 -21.82
C LEU A 13 2.69 10.06 -20.96
N LYS A 14 2.38 8.78 -21.17
CA LYS A 14 1.49 8.03 -20.29
C LYS A 14 2.14 7.90 -18.91
N PRO A 15 1.38 8.07 -17.82
CA PRO A 15 1.92 7.91 -16.48
C PRO A 15 2.39 6.46 -16.31
N ARG A 16 3.65 6.28 -15.91
CA ARG A 16 4.19 4.95 -15.59
C ARG A 16 3.70 4.55 -14.20
N ILE A 17 2.81 3.56 -14.15
CA ILE A 17 2.22 3.02 -12.92
C ILE A 17 2.87 1.67 -12.61
N THR A 18 3.33 1.47 -11.39
CA THR A 18 3.91 0.20 -10.92
C THR A 18 3.05 -0.41 -9.81
N VAL A 19 2.86 -1.73 -9.84
CA VAL A 19 2.17 -2.48 -8.79
C VAL A 19 3.17 -3.42 -8.12
N PHE A 20 3.48 -3.15 -6.86
CA PHE A 20 4.39 -3.90 -6.00
C PHE A 20 3.63 -4.89 -5.10
N GLY A 21 3.70 -6.18 -5.42
CA GLY A 21 3.18 -7.26 -4.59
C GLY A 21 4.18 -7.70 -3.52
N VAL A 22 3.88 -7.47 -2.24
CA VAL A 22 4.81 -7.71 -1.13
C VAL A 22 4.42 -8.93 -0.29
N GLY A 23 5.33 -9.90 -0.21
CA GLY A 23 5.11 -11.18 0.47
C GLY A 23 4.12 -12.10 -0.28
N GLY A 24 3.71 -13.19 0.37
CA GLY A 24 2.85 -14.21 -0.25
C GLY A 24 1.50 -13.67 -0.76
N ALA A 25 0.72 -13.02 0.10
CA ALA A 25 -0.59 -12.47 -0.29
C ALA A 25 -0.48 -11.34 -1.33
N GLY A 26 0.55 -10.49 -1.26
CA GLY A 26 0.80 -9.47 -2.29
C GLY A 26 1.19 -10.09 -3.64
N GLY A 27 1.95 -11.19 -3.63
CA GLY A 27 2.26 -11.99 -4.82
C GLY A 27 1.01 -12.61 -5.44
N ASN A 28 0.18 -13.30 -4.64
CA ASN A 28 -1.09 -13.87 -5.09
C ASN A 28 -2.02 -12.81 -5.71
N ALA A 29 -2.13 -11.64 -5.08
CA ALA A 29 -2.94 -10.55 -5.59
C ALA A 29 -2.41 -10.01 -6.93
N VAL A 30 -1.09 -9.90 -7.10
CA VAL A 30 -0.46 -9.55 -8.39
C VAL A 30 -0.70 -10.63 -9.45
N ASP A 31 -0.59 -11.91 -9.10
CA ASP A 31 -0.89 -13.00 -10.02
C ASP A 31 -2.36 -12.97 -10.47
N ASN A 32 -3.30 -12.71 -9.56
CA ASN A 32 -4.72 -12.49 -9.89
C ASN A 32 -4.94 -11.26 -10.79
N MET A 33 -4.20 -10.16 -10.57
CA MET A 33 -4.27 -8.98 -11.45
C MET A 33 -3.76 -9.27 -12.87
N ILE A 34 -2.73 -10.11 -13.00
CA ILE A 34 -2.19 -10.56 -14.29
C ILE A 34 -3.18 -11.51 -14.99
N ASP A 35 -3.74 -12.48 -14.27
CA ASP A 35 -4.71 -13.45 -14.80
C ASP A 35 -6.02 -12.73 -15.24
N LYS A 36 -6.39 -11.64 -14.57
CA LYS A 36 -7.51 -10.74 -14.93
C LYS A 36 -7.14 -9.65 -15.93
N GLN A 37 -5.95 -9.69 -16.52
CA GLN A 37 -5.51 -8.82 -17.61
C GLN A 37 -5.63 -7.32 -17.28
N LEU A 38 -5.15 -6.91 -16.09
CA LEU A 38 -5.07 -5.50 -15.74
C LEU A 38 -3.99 -4.78 -16.60
N ASP A 39 -4.45 -3.96 -17.53
CA ASP A 39 -3.61 -3.22 -18.49
C ASP A 39 -2.87 -2.02 -17.89
N GLY A 40 -1.78 -1.62 -18.56
CA GLY A 40 -1.10 -0.33 -18.36
C GLY A 40 -0.35 -0.16 -17.04
N VAL A 41 -0.14 -1.25 -16.30
CA VAL A 41 0.65 -1.27 -15.07
C VAL A 41 1.86 -2.21 -15.20
N GLU A 42 2.96 -1.87 -14.54
CA GLU A 42 4.13 -2.74 -14.42
C GLU A 42 4.08 -3.54 -13.12
N PHE A 43 4.03 -4.86 -13.22
CA PHE A 43 3.98 -5.76 -12.06
C PHE A 43 5.38 -6.13 -11.55
N VAL A 44 5.61 -5.88 -10.25
CA VAL A 44 6.82 -6.28 -9.52
C VAL A 44 6.39 -7.05 -8.28
N ILE A 45 7.00 -8.19 -7.99
CA ILE A 45 6.83 -8.89 -6.70
C ILE A 45 8.10 -8.80 -5.87
N ALA A 46 7.95 -8.64 -4.55
CA ALA A 46 9.04 -8.63 -3.58
C ALA A 46 8.73 -9.61 -2.44
N ASN A 47 9.51 -10.69 -2.32
CA ASN A 47 9.28 -11.70 -1.29
C ASN A 47 10.58 -12.31 -0.76
N THR A 48 10.55 -12.73 0.50
CA THR A 48 11.63 -13.46 1.19
C THR A 48 11.60 -14.96 0.92
N ASP A 49 10.45 -15.49 0.48
CA ASP A 49 10.26 -16.90 0.17
C ASP A 49 10.60 -17.15 -1.31
N SER A 50 11.66 -17.91 -1.54
CA SER A 50 12.16 -18.25 -2.88
C SER A 50 11.25 -19.20 -3.66
N GLN A 51 10.47 -20.05 -2.98
CA GLN A 51 9.55 -20.98 -3.64
C GLN A 51 8.32 -20.22 -4.15
N ALA A 52 7.79 -19.29 -3.35
CA ALA A 52 6.69 -18.43 -3.76
C ALA A 52 7.05 -17.56 -4.98
N LEU A 53 8.27 -17.00 -5.03
CA LEU A 53 8.74 -16.21 -6.18
C LEU A 53 8.84 -17.05 -7.46
N GLN A 54 9.30 -18.31 -7.35
CA GLN A 54 9.40 -19.20 -8.51
C GLN A 54 8.02 -19.52 -9.11
N GLY A 55 6.99 -19.63 -8.27
CA GLY A 55 5.61 -19.95 -8.70
C GLY A 55 4.82 -18.81 -9.35
N SER A 56 5.15 -17.54 -9.06
CA SER A 56 4.37 -16.38 -9.55
C SER A 56 4.53 -16.12 -11.06
N ASN A 57 3.52 -15.50 -11.67
CA ASN A 57 3.47 -15.09 -13.07
C ASN A 57 4.09 -13.70 -13.32
N ALA A 58 4.46 -12.94 -12.28
CA ALA A 58 4.96 -11.57 -12.42
C ALA A 58 6.27 -11.47 -13.25
N PRO A 59 6.39 -10.47 -14.15
CA PRO A 59 7.55 -10.32 -15.04
C PRO A 59 8.81 -9.85 -14.30
N ALA A 60 8.66 -9.04 -13.24
CA ALA A 60 9.74 -8.59 -12.38
C ALA A 60 9.60 -9.21 -10.98
N LYS A 61 10.70 -9.77 -10.46
CA LYS A 61 10.73 -10.54 -9.22
C LYS A 61 11.97 -10.22 -8.40
N ILE A 62 11.78 -9.73 -7.17
CA ILE A 62 12.83 -9.34 -6.24
C ILE A 62 12.86 -10.33 -5.07
N GLN A 63 13.99 -11.03 -4.88
CA GLN A 63 14.20 -11.89 -3.71
C GLN A 63 14.83 -11.08 -2.57
N ILE A 64 13.97 -10.47 -1.76
CA ILE A 64 14.41 -9.63 -0.63
C ILE A 64 14.97 -10.47 0.52
N GLY A 65 16.01 -9.98 1.20
CA GLY A 65 16.56 -10.62 2.40
C GLY A 65 17.21 -11.98 2.17
N ALA A 66 17.89 -12.17 1.04
CA ALA A 66 18.55 -13.42 0.71
C ALA A 66 19.60 -13.86 1.76
N LYS A 67 20.30 -12.93 2.42
CA LYS A 67 21.25 -13.24 3.49
C LYS A 67 20.56 -13.44 4.85
N VAL A 68 19.46 -12.73 5.10
CA VAL A 68 18.74 -12.79 6.39
C VAL A 68 17.84 -14.04 6.51
N THR A 69 17.26 -14.50 5.40
CA THR A 69 16.23 -15.57 5.40
C THR A 69 16.66 -16.84 4.68
N GLU A 70 17.81 -16.83 3.98
CA GLU A 70 18.27 -17.95 3.13
C GLU A 70 17.23 -18.41 2.08
N GLY A 71 16.26 -17.54 1.75
CA GLY A 71 15.14 -17.85 0.84
C GLY A 71 14.00 -18.66 1.45
N LEU A 72 13.97 -18.82 2.79
CA LEU A 72 12.98 -19.60 3.56
C LEU A 72 11.83 -18.76 4.15
N GLY A 73 11.78 -17.46 3.83
CA GLY A 73 10.73 -16.57 4.30
C GLY A 73 10.95 -15.94 5.69
N ALA A 74 10.18 -14.90 6.01
CA ALA A 74 10.32 -14.12 7.26
C ALA A 74 9.72 -14.77 8.53
N GLY A 75 9.23 -16.02 8.47
CA GLY A 75 8.76 -16.78 9.65
C GLY A 75 7.68 -16.09 10.51
N ALA A 76 6.78 -15.31 9.89
CA ALA A 76 5.77 -14.47 10.57
C ALA A 76 6.34 -13.42 11.55
N ARG A 77 7.56 -12.93 11.30
CA ARG A 77 8.24 -11.87 12.07
C ARG A 77 8.39 -10.59 11.21
N PRO A 78 7.62 -9.53 11.48
CA PRO A 78 7.71 -8.26 10.72
C PRO A 78 9.11 -7.66 10.69
N SER A 79 9.86 -7.72 11.79
CA SER A 79 11.25 -7.23 11.83
C SER A 79 12.22 -7.95 10.90
N VAL A 80 11.95 -9.21 10.55
CA VAL A 80 12.72 -9.96 9.54
C VAL A 80 12.34 -9.49 8.13
N GLY A 81 11.06 -9.20 7.89
CA GLY A 81 10.58 -8.61 6.63
C GLY A 81 11.15 -7.21 6.37
N ALA A 82 11.21 -6.36 7.41
CA ALA A 82 11.81 -5.03 7.32
C ALA A 82 13.32 -5.11 6.99
N ALA A 83 14.09 -5.87 7.77
CA ALA A 83 15.52 -6.06 7.52
C ALA A 83 15.82 -6.69 6.14
N ALA A 84 14.92 -7.56 5.64
CA ALA A 84 15.00 -8.12 4.30
C ALA A 84 14.83 -7.07 3.20
N ALA A 85 13.89 -6.14 3.36
CA ALA A 85 13.69 -5.03 2.42
C ALA A 85 14.85 -4.01 2.48
N GLU A 86 15.34 -3.69 3.68
CA GLU A 86 16.53 -2.85 3.88
C GLU A 86 17.78 -3.45 3.20
N GLU A 87 17.97 -4.77 3.25
CA GLU A 87 19.07 -5.47 2.57
C GLU A 87 19.05 -5.28 1.04
N SER A 88 17.86 -5.12 0.47
CA SER A 88 17.56 -5.14 -0.97
C SER A 88 17.08 -3.79 -1.50
N ILE A 89 17.33 -2.71 -0.76
CA ILE A 89 16.76 -1.38 -1.05
C ILE A 89 17.21 -0.80 -2.39
N GLU A 90 18.43 -1.10 -2.83
CA GLU A 90 18.97 -0.67 -4.14
C GLU A 90 18.14 -1.25 -5.30
N GLU A 91 17.83 -2.55 -5.24
CA GLU A 91 17.03 -3.26 -6.26
C GLU A 91 15.56 -2.79 -6.26
N ILE A 92 15.01 -2.51 -5.08
CA ILE A 92 13.66 -1.91 -4.93
C ILE A 92 13.61 -0.53 -5.58
N VAL A 93 14.63 0.32 -5.33
CA VAL A 93 14.74 1.67 -5.89
C VAL A 93 14.90 1.63 -7.41
N ASP A 94 15.70 0.71 -7.97
CA ASP A 94 15.86 0.56 -9.42
C ASP A 94 14.52 0.24 -10.13
N HIS A 95 13.64 -0.55 -9.50
CA HIS A 95 12.32 -0.85 -10.02
C HIS A 95 11.32 0.32 -9.88
N LEU A 96 11.43 1.12 -8.82
CA LEU A 96 10.62 2.33 -8.60
C LEU A 96 11.08 3.54 -9.43
N ALA A 97 12.34 3.55 -9.88
CA ALA A 97 12.94 4.68 -10.59
C ALA A 97 12.18 5.02 -11.88
N GLY A 98 11.58 6.21 -11.93
CA GLY A 98 10.78 6.68 -13.07
C GLY A 98 9.32 6.23 -13.09
N ALA A 99 8.83 5.56 -12.03
CA ALA A 99 7.40 5.45 -11.79
C ALA A 99 6.83 6.82 -11.40
N HIS A 100 5.59 7.09 -11.79
CA HIS A 100 4.84 8.28 -11.37
C HIS A 100 3.92 7.95 -10.20
N MET A 101 3.41 6.71 -10.18
CA MET A 101 2.54 6.17 -9.16
C MET A 101 2.93 4.72 -8.84
N CYS A 102 2.89 4.36 -7.56
CA CYS A 102 3.17 3.02 -7.06
C CYS A 102 2.03 2.52 -6.18
N PHE A 103 1.42 1.40 -6.56
CA PHE A 103 0.50 0.65 -5.70
C PHE A 103 1.28 -0.41 -4.94
N ILE A 104 1.13 -0.48 -3.62
CA ILE A 104 1.79 -1.48 -2.77
C ILE A 104 0.72 -2.39 -2.21
N THR A 105 0.64 -3.63 -2.72
CA THR A 105 -0.32 -4.64 -2.28
C THR A 105 0.33 -5.66 -1.35
N ALA A 106 -0.29 -5.87 -0.18
CA ALA A 106 0.23 -6.75 0.86
C ALA A 106 -0.86 -7.30 1.78
N GLY A 107 -0.68 -8.54 2.24
CA GLY A 107 -1.43 -9.11 3.36
C GLY A 107 -0.76 -8.82 4.69
N MET A 108 -1.47 -8.13 5.57
CA MET A 108 -0.95 -7.69 6.87
C MET A 108 -1.10 -8.78 7.94
N GLY A 109 -0.25 -8.76 8.95
CA GLY A 109 -0.17 -9.80 9.99
C GLY A 109 0.77 -10.97 9.65
N GLY A 110 1.29 -11.02 8.42
CA GLY A 110 2.42 -11.86 8.03
C GLY A 110 3.77 -11.34 8.56
N GLY A 111 4.87 -11.97 8.12
CA GLY A 111 6.22 -11.45 8.36
C GLY A 111 6.65 -10.48 7.25
N THR A 112 6.64 -10.96 6.01
CA THR A 112 7.16 -10.23 4.85
C THR A 112 6.33 -9.00 4.49
N GLY A 113 5.02 -9.17 4.20
CA GLY A 113 4.14 -8.05 3.85
C GLY A 113 4.15 -6.93 4.89
N THR A 114 3.82 -7.27 6.14
CA THR A 114 3.80 -6.36 7.30
C THR A 114 5.11 -5.58 7.51
N GLY A 115 6.26 -6.21 7.28
CA GLY A 115 7.58 -5.63 7.54
C GLY A 115 8.20 -4.89 6.36
N ALA A 116 8.08 -5.44 5.15
CA ALA A 116 8.71 -4.92 3.94
C ALA A 116 7.87 -3.83 3.25
N ALA A 117 6.54 -3.89 3.31
CA ALA A 117 5.69 -2.93 2.61
C ALA A 117 5.92 -1.47 3.07
N PRO A 118 6.12 -1.17 4.37
CA PRO A 118 6.46 0.20 4.79
C PRO A 118 7.83 0.68 4.30
N ILE A 119 8.81 -0.20 4.18
CA ILE A 119 10.16 0.15 3.67
C ILE A 119 10.10 0.47 2.17
N ILE A 120 9.35 -0.33 1.40
CA ILE A 120 9.10 -0.10 -0.03
C ILE A 120 8.31 1.20 -0.24
N ALA A 121 7.29 1.45 0.59
CA ALA A 121 6.50 2.68 0.57
C ALA A 121 7.35 3.93 0.86
N GLN A 122 8.21 3.87 1.87
CA GLN A 122 9.13 4.95 2.19
C GLN A 122 10.08 5.24 1.02
N ALA A 123 10.65 4.20 0.39
CA ALA A 123 11.50 4.36 -0.78
C ALA A 123 10.78 5.03 -1.96
N ALA A 124 9.54 4.62 -2.25
CA ALA A 124 8.71 5.21 -3.30
C ALA A 124 8.41 6.70 -3.02
N ARG A 125 8.03 7.04 -1.79
CA ARG A 125 7.74 8.44 -1.40
C ARG A 125 9.00 9.32 -1.37
N GLU A 126 10.15 8.78 -0.98
CA GLU A 126 11.45 9.49 -1.04
C GLU A 126 11.89 9.79 -2.50
N LEU A 127 11.49 8.96 -3.45
CA LEU A 127 11.66 9.19 -4.90
C LEU A 127 10.61 10.16 -5.49
N GLY A 128 9.61 10.59 -4.71
CA GLY A 128 8.53 11.47 -5.16
C GLY A 128 7.43 10.77 -5.97
N VAL A 129 7.32 9.45 -5.85
CA VAL A 129 6.27 8.63 -6.49
C VAL A 129 5.00 8.69 -5.64
N LEU A 130 3.83 8.93 -6.27
CA LEU A 130 2.54 8.89 -5.56
C LEU A 130 2.29 7.46 -5.06
N THR A 131 2.31 7.26 -3.75
CA THR A 131 2.38 5.94 -3.13
C THR A 131 1.05 5.58 -2.48
N VAL A 132 0.37 4.57 -3.05
CA VAL A 132 -0.92 4.07 -2.57
C VAL A 132 -0.76 2.66 -2.01
N GLY A 133 -0.94 2.49 -0.70
CA GLY A 133 -1.04 1.17 -0.09
C GLY A 133 -2.44 0.58 -0.29
N VAL A 134 -2.54 -0.68 -0.71
CA VAL A 134 -3.81 -1.41 -0.80
C VAL A 134 -3.62 -2.74 -0.06
N VAL A 135 -4.10 -2.82 1.19
CA VAL A 135 -3.69 -3.90 2.09
C VAL A 135 -4.86 -4.61 2.77
N THR A 136 -4.72 -5.92 2.97
CA THR A 136 -5.73 -6.72 3.69
C THR A 136 -5.37 -6.90 5.16
N LYS A 137 -6.38 -6.75 6.05
CA LYS A 137 -6.31 -7.24 7.43
C LYS A 137 -6.77 -8.71 7.48
N PRO A 138 -6.13 -9.56 8.30
CA PRO A 138 -6.41 -11.00 8.32
C PRO A 138 -7.82 -11.32 8.84
N PHE A 139 -8.32 -12.51 8.56
CA PHE A 139 -9.57 -12.99 9.15
C PHE A 139 -9.40 -13.27 10.65
N GLN A 140 -10.47 -13.15 11.44
CA GLN A 140 -10.41 -13.43 12.88
C GLN A 140 -9.97 -14.87 13.20
N PHE A 141 -10.31 -15.85 12.35
CA PHE A 141 -9.90 -17.25 12.52
C PHE A 141 -8.38 -17.48 12.39
N GLU A 142 -7.65 -16.56 11.77
CA GLU A 142 -6.19 -16.65 11.65
C GLU A 142 -5.46 -16.32 12.97
N GLY A 143 -6.21 -15.82 13.96
CA GLY A 143 -5.80 -15.67 15.35
C GLY A 143 -5.33 -14.26 15.73
N ALA A 144 -5.62 -13.88 16.98
CA ALA A 144 -5.37 -12.54 17.53
C ALA A 144 -3.89 -12.10 17.53
N LYS A 145 -2.92 -12.99 17.28
CA LYS A 145 -1.52 -12.61 17.05
C LYS A 145 -1.35 -11.95 15.68
N ARG A 146 -1.89 -12.54 14.61
CA ARG A 146 -1.83 -11.97 13.26
C ARG A 146 -2.58 -10.64 13.19
N MET A 147 -3.75 -10.53 13.82
CA MET A 147 -4.51 -9.27 13.84
C MET A 147 -3.71 -8.11 14.47
N ARG A 148 -3.09 -8.32 15.64
CA ARG A 148 -2.25 -7.28 16.27
C ARG A 148 -1.05 -6.90 15.41
N GLN A 149 -0.36 -7.89 14.83
CA GLN A 149 0.73 -7.62 13.88
C GLN A 149 0.25 -6.85 12.64
N ALA A 150 -1.00 -7.07 12.20
CA ALA A 150 -1.60 -6.34 11.09
C ALA A 150 -1.93 -4.89 11.45
N GLU A 151 -2.47 -4.66 12.65
CA GLU A 151 -2.75 -3.33 13.19
C GLU A 151 -1.48 -2.49 13.33
N GLU A 152 -0.46 -3.04 14.02
CA GLU A 152 0.87 -2.43 14.16
C GLU A 152 1.48 -2.09 12.78
N GLY A 153 1.42 -3.01 11.81
CA GLY A 153 1.94 -2.78 10.46
C GLY A 153 1.16 -1.75 9.67
N VAL A 154 -0.17 -1.69 9.82
CA VAL A 154 -1.04 -0.68 9.18
C VAL A 154 -0.73 0.72 9.70
N GLU A 155 -0.53 0.89 11.01
CA GLU A 155 -0.13 2.17 11.60
C GLU A 155 1.24 2.67 11.12
N ILE A 156 2.19 1.76 10.90
CA ILE A 156 3.50 2.11 10.35
C ILE A 156 3.37 2.47 8.87
N LEU A 157 2.65 1.66 8.08
CA LEU A 157 2.44 1.89 6.65
C LEU A 157 1.71 3.22 6.38
N GLN A 158 0.69 3.55 7.17
CA GLN A 158 -0.08 4.80 7.04
C GLN A 158 0.81 6.07 7.16
N LYS A 159 1.93 6.00 7.88
CA LYS A 159 2.84 7.15 8.07
C LYS A 159 3.74 7.40 6.85
N VAL A 160 3.91 6.39 5.98
CA VAL A 160 4.86 6.41 4.85
C VAL A 160 4.21 6.39 3.48
N VAL A 161 2.94 5.99 3.34
CA VAL A 161 2.15 6.14 2.10
C VAL A 161 1.41 7.48 2.07
N ASP A 162 0.98 7.90 0.88
CA ASP A 162 0.15 9.10 0.70
C ASP A 162 -1.34 8.77 0.91
N THR A 163 -1.78 7.61 0.43
CA THR A 163 -3.10 7.02 0.70
C THR A 163 -2.99 5.53 1.05
N LEU A 164 -3.77 5.06 2.03
CA LEU A 164 -3.84 3.66 2.48
C LEU A 164 -5.27 3.12 2.41
N ILE A 165 -5.57 2.33 1.38
CA ILE A 165 -6.81 1.57 1.26
C ILE A 165 -6.70 0.31 2.13
N ILE A 166 -7.59 0.19 3.13
CA ILE A 166 -7.60 -0.93 4.07
C ILE A 166 -8.80 -1.84 3.79
N ILE A 167 -8.53 -3.11 3.49
CA ILE A 167 -9.54 -4.14 3.22
C ILE A 167 -9.64 -5.06 4.46
N PRO A 168 -10.71 -4.96 5.26
CA PRO A 168 -10.93 -5.90 6.36
C PRO A 168 -11.49 -7.22 5.83
N ASN A 169 -10.67 -8.29 5.77
CA ASN A 169 -11.13 -9.59 5.24
C ASN A 169 -12.35 -10.15 6.00
N GLN A 170 -12.53 -9.76 7.26
CA GLN A 170 -13.72 -10.11 8.04
C GLN A 170 -15.03 -9.64 7.38
N ASN A 171 -15.02 -8.55 6.61
CA ASN A 171 -16.23 -8.04 5.93
C ASN A 171 -16.57 -8.86 4.68
N LEU A 172 -15.63 -9.63 4.13
CA LEU A 172 -15.87 -10.56 3.02
C LEU A 172 -16.87 -11.66 3.41
N PHE A 173 -16.98 -12.01 4.70
CA PHE A 173 -18.02 -12.92 5.19
C PHE A 173 -19.45 -12.37 5.04
N ARG A 174 -19.64 -11.05 4.85
CA ARG A 174 -20.95 -10.45 4.52
C ARG A 174 -21.31 -10.62 3.04
N LEU A 175 -20.33 -10.98 2.20
CA LEU A 175 -20.47 -11.26 0.77
C LEU A 175 -20.45 -12.77 0.48
N ALA A 176 -19.85 -13.56 1.36
CA ALA A 176 -19.77 -15.02 1.29
C ALA A 176 -21.07 -15.71 1.74
N ASN A 177 -21.21 -17.00 1.42
CA ASN A 177 -22.29 -17.86 1.88
C ASN A 177 -21.76 -19.04 2.69
N GLU A 178 -22.64 -19.81 3.35
CA GLU A 178 -22.26 -20.95 4.22
C GLU A 178 -21.44 -22.06 3.54
N LYS A 179 -21.39 -22.09 2.19
CA LYS A 179 -20.65 -23.08 1.41
C LYS A 179 -19.28 -22.56 0.94
N THR A 180 -18.98 -21.27 1.12
CA THR A 180 -17.73 -20.66 0.71
C THR A 180 -16.56 -21.31 1.45
N THR A 181 -15.65 -21.91 0.69
CA THR A 181 -14.45 -22.58 1.20
C THR A 181 -13.38 -21.57 1.60
N PHE A 182 -12.38 -22.02 2.38
CA PHE A 182 -11.24 -21.17 2.73
C PHE A 182 -10.48 -20.65 1.51
N THR A 183 -10.32 -21.46 0.46
CA THR A 183 -9.65 -21.05 -0.78
C THR A 183 -10.43 -19.96 -1.50
N GLU A 184 -11.75 -20.11 -1.61
CA GLU A 184 -12.62 -19.07 -2.20
C GLU A 184 -12.60 -17.78 -1.37
N ALA A 185 -12.55 -17.87 -0.04
CA ALA A 185 -12.47 -16.69 0.82
C ALA A 185 -11.18 -15.88 0.63
N PHE A 186 -10.03 -16.53 0.38
CA PHE A 186 -8.80 -15.82 0.00
C PHE A 186 -8.86 -15.29 -1.44
N SER A 187 -9.42 -16.05 -2.37
CA SER A 187 -9.70 -15.57 -3.74
C SER A 187 -10.58 -14.32 -3.76
N MET A 188 -11.57 -14.21 -2.86
CA MET A 188 -12.38 -13.01 -2.67
C MET A 188 -11.57 -11.82 -2.14
N ALA A 189 -10.55 -12.05 -1.32
CA ALA A 189 -9.65 -10.99 -0.84
C ALA A 189 -8.73 -10.49 -1.96
N ASP A 190 -8.17 -11.40 -2.75
CA ASP A 190 -7.36 -11.08 -3.94
C ASP A 190 -8.18 -10.34 -5.00
N ASP A 191 -9.48 -10.66 -5.13
CA ASP A 191 -10.43 -9.97 -6.01
C ASP A 191 -10.73 -8.54 -5.57
N VAL A 192 -10.83 -8.30 -4.27
CA VAL A 192 -11.01 -6.95 -3.72
C VAL A 192 -9.72 -6.13 -3.81
N LEU A 193 -8.55 -6.76 -3.66
CA LEU A 193 -7.25 -6.11 -3.95
C LEU A 193 -7.15 -5.71 -5.42
N TYR A 194 -7.55 -6.59 -6.35
CA TYR A 194 -7.67 -6.28 -7.78
C TYR A 194 -8.60 -5.09 -8.02
N GLN A 195 -9.81 -5.09 -7.45
CA GLN A 195 -10.75 -3.95 -7.57
C GLN A 195 -10.15 -2.65 -7.00
N GLY A 196 -9.41 -2.72 -5.89
CA GLY A 196 -8.74 -1.58 -5.25
C GLY A 196 -7.72 -0.88 -6.15
N VAL A 197 -6.92 -1.66 -6.88
CA VAL A 197 -5.98 -1.11 -7.87
C VAL A 197 -6.75 -0.68 -9.14
N LYS A 198 -7.55 -1.57 -9.72
CA LYS A 198 -8.28 -1.36 -10.99
C LYS A 198 -9.13 -0.08 -10.94
N GLY A 199 -9.87 0.13 -9.85
CA GLY A 199 -10.78 1.26 -9.69
C GLY A 199 -10.12 2.63 -9.86
N VAL A 200 -8.82 2.73 -9.52
CA VAL A 200 -8.01 3.95 -9.69
C VAL A 200 -7.22 3.94 -11.00
N THR A 201 -6.62 2.80 -11.40
CA THR A 201 -5.78 2.72 -12.61
C THR A 201 -6.57 2.87 -13.91
N ASP A 202 -7.80 2.33 -13.96
CA ASP A 202 -8.68 2.41 -15.13
C ASP A 202 -8.85 3.87 -15.61
N LEU A 203 -9.09 4.79 -14.67
CA LEU A 203 -9.36 6.21 -14.91
C LEU A 203 -8.23 6.97 -15.62
N MET A 204 -7.01 6.43 -15.55
CA MET A 204 -5.79 7.03 -16.11
C MET A 204 -5.27 6.29 -17.34
N VAL A 205 -5.52 4.98 -17.42
CA VAL A 205 -4.96 4.08 -18.44
C VAL A 205 -5.94 3.85 -19.58
N GLN A 206 -7.21 3.63 -19.26
CA GLN A 206 -8.22 3.18 -20.22
C GLN A 206 -8.95 4.37 -20.85
N PRO A 207 -9.33 4.29 -22.14
CA PRO A 207 -10.16 5.31 -22.76
C PRO A 207 -11.56 5.40 -22.13
N GLY A 208 -11.93 6.60 -21.72
CA GLY A 208 -13.25 6.97 -21.20
C GLY A 208 -13.88 8.15 -21.93
N LEU A 209 -15.15 8.43 -21.61
CA LEU A 209 -15.85 9.64 -22.06
C LEU A 209 -15.35 10.88 -21.28
N ILE A 210 -15.06 10.69 -20.00
CA ILE A 210 -14.44 11.61 -19.06
C ILE A 210 -13.16 10.94 -18.56
N ASN A 211 -12.04 11.18 -19.25
CA ASN A 211 -10.71 10.82 -18.77
C ASN A 211 -10.27 11.80 -17.69
N LEU A 212 -9.59 11.31 -16.66
CA LEU A 212 -8.95 12.14 -15.64
C LEU A 212 -7.46 12.22 -15.91
N ASP A 213 -6.84 13.36 -15.61
CA ASP A 213 -5.39 13.44 -15.67
C ASP A 213 -4.73 12.96 -14.35
N PHE A 214 -3.42 12.78 -14.37
CA PHE A 214 -2.70 12.33 -13.17
C PHE A 214 -2.68 13.39 -12.05
N ALA A 215 -2.78 14.68 -12.38
CA ALA A 215 -2.80 15.75 -11.40
C ALA A 215 -4.14 15.78 -10.63
N ASP A 216 -5.26 15.52 -11.32
CA ASP A 216 -6.58 15.33 -10.71
C ASP A 216 -6.57 14.18 -9.70
N VAL A 217 -6.15 12.98 -10.12
CA VAL A 217 -6.06 11.80 -9.23
C VAL A 217 -5.11 12.08 -8.06
N ARG A 218 -3.96 12.70 -8.33
CA ARG A 218 -3.01 13.08 -7.28
C ARG A 218 -3.62 14.08 -6.29
N ALA A 219 -4.37 15.08 -6.73
CA ALA A 219 -4.98 16.09 -5.85
C ALA A 219 -6.00 15.53 -4.85
N VAL A 220 -6.53 14.31 -5.08
CA VAL A 220 -7.45 13.59 -4.16
C VAL A 220 -6.76 12.47 -3.36
N MET A 221 -5.52 12.09 -3.69
CA MET A 221 -4.81 10.98 -3.05
C MET A 221 -3.47 11.37 -2.36
N ASP A 222 -2.96 12.59 -2.59
CA ASP A 222 -1.72 13.08 -1.96
C ASP A 222 -1.96 13.44 -0.48
N GLU A 223 -1.18 12.83 0.42
CA GLU A 223 -1.21 13.00 1.89
C GLU A 223 -2.58 12.82 2.60
N MET A 224 -3.52 12.06 2.02
CA MET A 224 -4.87 11.86 2.57
C MET A 224 -4.99 10.75 3.63
N GLY A 225 -3.97 9.91 3.82
CA GLY A 225 -3.95 8.90 4.88
C GLY A 225 -4.92 7.75 4.60
N LYS A 226 -5.82 7.42 5.54
CA LYS A 226 -6.71 6.24 5.38
C LYS A 226 -7.77 6.47 4.30
N ALA A 227 -8.04 5.40 3.56
CA ALA A 227 -9.06 5.32 2.53
C ALA A 227 -9.83 3.99 2.59
N MET A 228 -11.03 4.00 2.03
CA MET A 228 -11.92 2.85 1.89
C MET A 228 -12.48 2.80 0.47
N MET A 229 -12.94 1.62 0.03
CA MET A 229 -13.50 1.42 -1.30
C MET A 229 -14.83 0.68 -1.24
N GLY A 230 -15.81 1.15 -2.00
CA GLY A 230 -17.04 0.43 -2.31
C GLY A 230 -17.20 0.24 -3.82
N THR A 231 -17.65 -0.95 -4.24
CA THR A 231 -17.93 -1.27 -5.64
C THR A 231 -19.36 -1.81 -5.79
N GLY A 232 -20.04 -1.43 -6.87
CA GLY A 232 -21.42 -1.83 -7.16
C GLY A 232 -21.66 -2.05 -8.64
N GLU A 233 -22.44 -3.07 -8.99
CA GLU A 233 -22.79 -3.40 -10.38
C GLU A 233 -24.30 -3.56 -10.56
N ALA A 234 -24.84 -3.04 -11.66
CA ALA A 234 -26.25 -3.21 -12.02
C ALA A 234 -26.45 -3.24 -13.54
N THR A 235 -27.65 -3.66 -13.94
CA THR A 235 -28.09 -3.82 -15.34
C THR A 235 -29.56 -3.37 -15.46
N GLY A 236 -30.01 -3.05 -16.68
CA GLY A 236 -31.37 -2.56 -16.93
C GLY A 236 -31.50 -1.03 -16.87
N GLU A 237 -32.74 -0.54 -16.84
CA GLU A 237 -33.05 0.90 -17.00
C GLU A 237 -32.54 1.75 -15.82
N ASP A 238 -32.77 1.32 -14.57
CA ASP A 238 -32.30 2.04 -13.36
C ASP A 238 -30.85 1.68 -12.95
N ARG A 239 -30.01 1.18 -13.87
CA ARG A 239 -28.67 0.66 -13.51
C ARG A 239 -27.76 1.70 -12.89
N ALA A 240 -27.93 2.98 -13.21
CA ALA A 240 -27.15 4.09 -12.67
C ALA A 240 -27.31 4.21 -11.14
N THR A 241 -28.53 4.52 -10.68
CA THR A 241 -28.84 4.58 -9.25
C THR A 241 -28.57 3.24 -8.55
N GLN A 242 -28.96 2.11 -9.13
CA GLN A 242 -28.73 0.80 -8.49
C GLN A 242 -27.25 0.43 -8.33
N ALA A 243 -26.38 0.81 -9.28
CA ALA A 243 -24.94 0.55 -9.14
C ALA A 243 -24.31 1.50 -8.10
N ALA A 244 -24.71 2.78 -8.09
CA ALA A 244 -24.28 3.74 -7.07
C ALA A 244 -24.70 3.31 -5.66
N GLU A 245 -25.97 2.90 -5.45
CA GLU A 245 -26.46 2.43 -4.16
C GLU A 245 -25.73 1.17 -3.67
N LYS A 246 -25.43 0.22 -4.56
CA LYS A 246 -24.62 -0.96 -4.22
C LYS A 246 -23.18 -0.62 -3.86
N ALA A 247 -22.59 0.41 -4.49
CA ALA A 247 -21.25 0.87 -4.17
C ALA A 247 -21.20 1.54 -2.78
N ILE A 248 -22.22 2.36 -2.46
CA ILE A 248 -22.38 3.02 -1.15
C ILE A 248 -22.64 1.99 -0.04
N ALA A 249 -23.55 1.03 -0.28
CA ALA A 249 -23.91 -0.01 0.68
C ALA A 249 -22.93 -1.22 0.70
N ASN A 250 -21.78 -1.12 0.04
CA ASN A 250 -20.82 -2.22 -0.03
C ASN A 250 -20.20 -2.46 1.36
N PRO A 251 -20.17 -3.71 1.88
CA PRO A 251 -19.59 -4.02 3.20
C PRO A 251 -18.12 -3.62 3.42
N LEU A 252 -17.38 -3.26 2.37
CA LEU A 252 -16.00 -2.77 2.42
C LEU A 252 -15.89 -1.26 2.62
N LEU A 253 -17.02 -0.55 2.53
CA LEU A 253 -17.19 0.87 2.81
C LEU A 253 -18.05 1.00 4.08
N ASP A 254 -17.67 1.88 5.00
CA ASP A 254 -18.49 2.22 6.17
C ASP A 254 -19.27 3.51 5.88
N GLU A 255 -20.58 3.49 6.10
CA GLU A 255 -21.48 4.63 5.90
C GLU A 255 -21.05 5.85 6.73
N ILE A 256 -20.52 5.62 7.94
CA ILE A 256 -19.98 6.68 8.80
C ILE A 256 -18.73 7.31 8.17
N SER A 257 -17.89 6.49 7.55
CA SER A 257 -16.64 6.92 6.92
C SER A 257 -16.86 7.69 5.62
N LEU A 258 -17.87 7.34 4.81
CA LEU A 258 -18.17 8.05 3.57
C LEU A 258 -18.55 9.52 3.82
N ARG A 259 -19.32 9.78 4.88
CA ARG A 259 -19.74 11.13 5.30
C ARG A 259 -18.62 11.98 5.90
N GLY A 260 -17.51 11.37 6.31
CA GLY A 260 -16.32 12.07 6.81
C GLY A 260 -15.18 12.21 5.79
N ALA A 261 -15.36 11.71 4.58
CA ALA A 261 -14.33 11.70 3.54
C ALA A 261 -14.07 13.11 2.99
N LYS A 262 -12.80 13.52 2.95
CA LYS A 262 -12.37 14.82 2.42
C LYS A 262 -12.15 14.81 0.91
N GLY A 263 -11.88 13.63 0.34
CA GLY A 263 -11.69 13.43 -1.08
C GLY A 263 -12.43 12.16 -1.50
N VAL A 264 -13.11 12.21 -2.65
CA VAL A 264 -13.87 11.07 -3.17
C VAL A 264 -13.60 10.93 -4.66
N LEU A 265 -13.07 9.79 -5.07
CA LEU A 265 -12.85 9.42 -6.45
C LEU A 265 -13.94 8.43 -6.87
N ILE A 266 -14.66 8.76 -7.95
CA ILE A 266 -15.75 7.97 -8.50
C ILE A 266 -15.37 7.53 -9.92
N ASN A 267 -15.30 6.21 -10.14
CA ASN A 267 -15.10 5.60 -11.45
C ASN A 267 -16.39 4.91 -11.90
N ILE A 268 -16.93 5.33 -13.05
CA ILE A 268 -18.13 4.75 -13.66
C ILE A 268 -17.70 3.98 -14.92
N THR A 269 -17.77 2.65 -14.87
CA THR A 269 -17.45 1.77 -16.00
C THR A 269 -18.72 1.29 -16.71
N GLY A 270 -18.76 1.37 -18.04
CA GLY A 270 -19.87 0.87 -18.85
C GLY A 270 -19.50 0.72 -20.33
N GLY A 271 -20.42 0.19 -21.14
CA GLY A 271 -20.23 0.02 -22.58
C GLY A 271 -20.42 1.33 -23.39
N TYR A 272 -20.47 1.20 -24.72
CA TYR A 272 -20.83 2.31 -25.63
C TYR A 272 -22.26 2.82 -25.48
N ASP A 273 -23.09 2.07 -24.74
CA ASP A 273 -24.46 2.38 -24.36
C ASP A 273 -24.55 3.23 -23.07
N LEU A 274 -23.42 3.59 -22.44
CA LEU A 274 -23.36 4.49 -21.29
C LEU A 274 -23.77 5.92 -21.71
N THR A 275 -24.85 6.44 -21.12
CA THR A 275 -25.32 7.80 -21.40
C THR A 275 -24.81 8.83 -20.37
N LEU A 276 -24.78 10.09 -20.78
CA LEU A 276 -24.42 11.20 -19.89
C LEU A 276 -25.43 11.37 -18.74
N PHE A 277 -26.70 11.02 -18.95
CA PHE A 277 -27.74 11.11 -17.92
C PHE A 277 -27.50 10.10 -16.79
N GLU A 278 -27.20 8.84 -17.15
CA GLU A 278 -26.86 7.80 -16.17
C GLU A 278 -25.57 8.13 -15.40
N LEU A 279 -24.59 8.76 -16.06
CA LEU A 279 -23.35 9.20 -15.42
C LEU A 279 -23.61 10.31 -14.38
N ASP A 280 -24.44 11.31 -14.72
CA ASP A 280 -24.85 12.38 -13.80
C ASP A 280 -25.70 11.83 -12.64
N GLU A 281 -26.64 10.91 -12.92
CA GLU A 281 -27.49 10.27 -11.93
C GLU A 281 -26.67 9.48 -10.88
N ALA A 282 -25.75 8.62 -11.34
CA ALA A 282 -24.88 7.85 -10.45
C ALA A 282 -23.95 8.76 -9.62
N ALA A 283 -23.39 9.81 -10.23
CA ALA A 283 -22.52 10.77 -9.55
C ALA A 283 -23.27 11.61 -8.50
N ASN A 284 -24.50 12.05 -8.81
CA ASN A 284 -25.33 12.81 -7.88
C ASN A 284 -25.82 11.93 -6.71
N ARG A 285 -26.20 10.67 -6.95
CA ARG A 285 -26.60 9.73 -5.88
C ARG A 285 -25.49 9.49 -4.84
N ILE A 286 -24.22 9.47 -5.26
CA ILE A 286 -23.05 9.39 -4.36
C ILE A 286 -22.81 10.73 -3.67
N ARG A 287 -22.96 11.85 -4.39
CA ARG A 287 -22.80 13.21 -3.84
C ARG A 287 -23.73 13.51 -2.66
N GLU A 288 -24.89 12.86 -2.61
CA GLU A 288 -25.85 12.98 -1.50
C GLU A 288 -25.40 12.33 -0.18
N GLU A 289 -24.43 11.41 -0.20
CA GLU A 289 -23.97 10.65 0.99
C GLU A 289 -22.56 11.02 1.47
N VAL A 290 -21.88 11.93 0.77
CA VAL A 290 -20.52 12.42 1.10
C VAL A 290 -20.59 13.81 1.72
N ASP A 291 -19.48 14.30 2.29
CA ASP A 291 -19.42 15.65 2.84
C ASP A 291 -19.62 16.71 1.73
N PRO A 292 -20.46 17.75 1.91
CA PRO A 292 -20.64 18.81 0.92
C PRO A 292 -19.39 19.64 0.58
N GLU A 293 -18.37 19.64 1.44
CA GLU A 293 -17.07 20.27 1.20
C GLU A 293 -16.01 19.27 0.68
N ALA A 294 -16.36 17.99 0.45
CA ALA A 294 -15.44 16.99 -0.10
C ALA A 294 -15.02 17.33 -1.54
N ASN A 295 -13.74 17.09 -1.85
CA ASN A 295 -13.24 17.18 -3.23
C ASN A 295 -13.65 15.92 -4.00
N ILE A 296 -14.73 16.01 -4.79
CA ILE A 296 -15.27 14.89 -5.59
C ILE A 296 -14.74 14.96 -7.02
N ILE A 297 -14.06 13.90 -7.44
CA ILE A 297 -13.61 13.70 -8.82
C ILE A 297 -14.39 12.54 -9.44
N VAL A 298 -15.00 12.80 -10.59
CA VAL A 298 -15.79 11.82 -11.34
C VAL A 298 -15.11 11.55 -12.67
N GLY A 299 -14.79 10.29 -12.93
CA GLY A 299 -14.31 9.82 -14.23
C GLY A 299 -15.12 8.63 -14.71
N SER A 300 -14.97 8.32 -15.99
CA SER A 300 -15.65 7.20 -16.64
C SER A 300 -14.65 6.31 -17.35
N THR A 301 -14.91 5.01 -17.40
CA THR A 301 -14.11 4.05 -18.16
C THR A 301 -15.00 3.33 -19.16
N LEU A 302 -14.56 3.17 -20.42
CA LEU A 302 -15.33 2.41 -21.41
C LEU A 302 -14.85 0.96 -21.47
N ASP A 303 -15.75 0.02 -21.18
CA ASP A 303 -15.51 -1.42 -21.21
C ASP A 303 -16.55 -2.10 -22.11
N THR A 304 -16.13 -2.60 -23.27
CA THR A 304 -17.02 -3.25 -24.22
C THR A 304 -17.59 -4.59 -23.74
N SER A 305 -17.03 -5.19 -22.68
CA SER A 305 -17.60 -6.38 -22.06
C SER A 305 -18.80 -6.07 -21.15
N MET A 306 -19.03 -4.78 -20.85
CA MET A 306 -20.08 -4.29 -19.96
C MET A 306 -21.28 -3.65 -20.68
N GLU A 307 -21.51 -3.94 -21.97
CA GLU A 307 -22.69 -3.47 -22.69
C GLU A 307 -24.00 -3.95 -22.01
N GLY A 308 -24.92 -3.03 -21.71
CA GLY A 308 -26.13 -3.29 -20.91
C GLY A 308 -25.92 -3.34 -19.38
N ALA A 309 -24.68 -3.16 -18.91
CA ALA A 309 -24.30 -3.13 -17.50
C ALA A 309 -23.65 -1.79 -17.12
N MET A 310 -23.54 -1.53 -15.82
CA MET A 310 -22.74 -0.44 -15.26
C MET A 310 -22.08 -0.91 -13.97
N ARG A 311 -20.79 -0.59 -13.80
CA ARG A 311 -20.06 -0.68 -12.54
C ARG A 311 -19.77 0.73 -12.03
N VAL A 312 -20.01 0.96 -10.75
CA VAL A 312 -19.62 2.17 -10.06
C VAL A 312 -18.66 1.79 -8.93
N SER A 313 -17.49 2.42 -8.91
CA SER A 313 -16.45 2.23 -7.90
C SER A 313 -16.18 3.56 -7.21
N VAL A 314 -16.24 3.57 -5.89
CA VAL A 314 -16.04 4.76 -5.05
C VAL A 314 -14.84 4.52 -4.15
N VAL A 315 -13.85 5.41 -4.19
CA VAL A 315 -12.71 5.44 -3.28
C VAL A 315 -12.82 6.70 -2.44
N ALA A 316 -13.08 6.54 -1.15
CA ALA A 316 -13.21 7.62 -0.18
C ALA A 316 -11.88 7.78 0.60
N THR A 317 -11.34 8.99 0.66
CA THR A 317 -10.03 9.32 1.26
C THR A 317 -10.16 10.41 2.35
N GLY A 318 -9.21 10.46 3.29
CA GLY A 318 -9.19 11.48 4.34
C GLY A 318 -10.09 11.21 5.55
N ILE A 319 -10.60 9.98 5.67
CA ILE A 319 -11.65 9.55 6.61
C ILE A 319 -11.30 9.83 8.09
N ASP A 320 -10.03 9.63 8.48
CA ASP A 320 -9.57 9.75 9.88
C ASP A 320 -8.88 11.09 10.19
N ALA A 321 -8.97 12.08 9.30
CA ALA A 321 -8.27 13.35 9.45
C ALA A 321 -8.81 14.26 10.58
N VAL A 322 -9.77 13.77 11.37
CA VAL A 322 -10.34 14.43 12.56
C VAL A 322 -9.67 13.95 13.85
N GLU A 323 -9.31 12.66 13.97
CA GLU A 323 -8.62 12.15 15.17
C GLU A 323 -7.14 12.58 15.24
N ALA A 324 -6.51 12.78 14.08
CA ALA A 324 -5.09 13.16 13.99
C ALA A 324 -4.76 14.60 14.47
N GLN A 325 -5.76 15.44 14.82
CA GLN A 325 -5.53 16.82 15.24
C GLN A 325 -4.84 16.99 16.61
N GLN A 326 -4.55 15.91 17.34
CA GLN A 326 -3.85 15.98 18.63
C GLN A 326 -2.32 15.94 18.53
N ASP A 327 -1.74 15.44 17.41
CA ASP A 327 -0.30 15.48 17.16
C ASP A 327 0.02 16.47 16.04
N VAL A 328 0.11 17.76 16.41
CA VAL A 328 0.55 18.83 15.50
C VAL A 328 2.01 18.57 15.07
N PRO A 329 2.29 18.30 13.78
CA PRO A 329 3.67 18.08 13.35
C PRO A 329 4.46 19.38 13.49
N THR A 330 5.51 19.37 14.31
CA THR A 330 6.38 20.54 14.48
C THR A 330 6.89 21.01 13.11
N PRO A 331 6.62 22.27 12.69
CA PRO A 331 6.89 22.71 11.33
C PRO A 331 8.38 22.58 11.00
N ARG A 332 8.68 21.90 9.87
CA ARG A 332 10.05 21.68 9.39
C ARG A 332 10.77 23.02 9.21
N ARG A 333 11.77 23.27 10.07
CA ARG A 333 12.68 24.42 9.99
C ARG A 333 13.39 24.44 8.63
N ARG A 334 13.41 25.59 7.97
CA ARG A 334 14.09 25.76 6.67
C ARG A 334 15.61 25.79 6.89
N MET A 335 16.36 25.11 6.03
CA MET A 335 17.84 25.02 6.06
C MET A 335 18.58 26.37 5.91
N SER A 336 17.86 27.46 5.63
CA SER A 336 18.40 28.80 5.45
C SER A 336 18.50 29.65 6.73
N GLU A 337 18.02 29.18 7.88
CA GLU A 337 18.04 29.95 9.13
C GLU A 337 19.22 29.57 10.05
N PRO A 338 20.04 30.55 10.50
CA PRO A 338 21.20 30.29 11.36
C PRO A 338 20.79 29.77 12.74
N LEU A 339 21.63 28.90 13.32
CA LEU A 339 21.44 28.36 14.66
C LEU A 339 21.58 29.48 15.71
N THR A 340 20.45 29.90 16.30
CA THR A 340 20.46 30.62 17.57
C THR A 340 20.93 29.66 18.67
N PRO A 341 22.06 29.93 19.36
CA PRO A 341 22.47 29.11 20.49
C PRO A 341 21.42 29.26 21.60
N ALA A 342 20.98 28.13 22.16
CA ALA A 342 20.04 28.14 23.27
C ALA A 342 20.63 28.94 24.44
N SER A 343 19.94 30.01 24.84
CA SER A 343 20.28 30.77 26.04
C SER A 343 20.28 29.82 27.23
N SER A 344 21.33 29.87 28.04
CA SER A 344 21.37 29.15 29.32
C SER A 344 20.14 29.52 30.16
N PHE A 345 19.39 28.52 30.60
CA PHE A 345 18.45 28.71 31.69
C PHE A 345 19.24 29.11 32.93
N ALA A 346 19.00 30.32 33.42
CA ALA A 346 19.54 30.77 34.69
C ALA A 346 18.91 29.94 35.81
N ALA A 347 19.74 29.42 36.71
CA ALA A 347 19.27 28.78 37.93
C ALA A 347 18.95 29.85 38.97
N GLU A 348 17.69 29.92 39.41
CA GLU A 348 17.30 30.55 40.67
C GLU A 348 17.04 29.47 41.75
N PRO A 349 17.14 29.83 43.03
CA PRO A 349 17.57 28.87 44.07
C PRO A 349 16.47 27.92 44.54
N ALA A 350 16.90 26.74 44.98
CA ALA A 350 16.05 25.76 45.66
C ALA A 350 15.71 26.23 47.08
N ASP A 351 14.45 26.03 47.48
CA ASP A 351 13.97 26.30 48.83
C ASP A 351 13.37 25.02 49.48
N GLU A 352 13.53 24.97 50.80
CA GLU A 352 13.19 23.98 51.83
C GLU A 352 12.54 22.60 51.50
N THR A 353 13.20 21.55 52.02
CA THR A 353 12.68 20.19 52.27
C THR A 353 11.79 20.11 53.51
N PRO A 354 10.80 19.19 53.55
CA PRO A 354 10.36 18.55 54.79
C PRO A 354 10.81 17.08 54.89
N GLU A 355 11.27 16.68 56.07
CA GLU A 355 11.77 15.32 56.39
C GLU A 355 10.63 14.28 56.53
N PRO A 356 10.86 13.00 56.17
CA PRO A 356 10.06 11.89 56.66
C PRO A 356 10.55 11.43 58.05
N VAL A 357 9.67 11.54 59.05
CA VAL A 357 9.94 11.12 60.44
C VAL A 357 10.14 9.61 60.55
N TYR A 358 11.28 9.20 61.12
CA TYR A 358 11.57 7.80 61.47
C TYR A 358 11.11 7.50 62.90
N GLN A 359 10.24 6.50 63.08
CA GLN A 359 9.95 5.89 64.38
C GLN A 359 10.38 4.41 64.36
N PRO A 360 11.17 3.95 65.35
CA PRO A 360 11.48 2.54 65.50
C PRO A 360 10.45 1.84 66.40
N GLU A 361 9.88 0.74 65.94
CA GLU A 361 9.18 -0.21 66.82
C GLU A 361 9.92 -1.55 66.84
N VAL A 362 10.08 -2.10 68.03
CA VAL A 362 10.94 -3.25 68.33
C VAL A 362 10.10 -4.49 68.63
N ALA A 363 10.34 -5.60 67.92
CA ALA A 363 9.82 -6.92 68.29
C ALA A 363 10.80 -8.04 67.90
N ALA A 364 10.88 -9.03 68.79
CA ALA A 364 11.92 -10.04 68.96
C ALA A 364 12.14 -11.05 67.80
N VAL A 365 13.26 -11.77 67.92
CA VAL A 365 13.77 -12.83 67.05
C VAL A 365 13.13 -14.19 67.38
N GLU A 366 12.78 -15.02 66.39
CA GLU A 366 12.84 -16.48 66.56
C GLU A 366 13.09 -17.26 65.25
N ALA A 367 13.60 -18.49 65.43
CA ALA A 367 14.26 -19.45 64.54
C ALA A 367 13.82 -19.63 63.05
N ALA A 368 14.80 -20.02 62.23
CA ALA A 368 14.63 -20.55 60.87
C ALA A 368 14.56 -22.10 60.84
N PRO A 369 13.96 -22.70 59.79
CA PRO A 369 14.17 -24.10 59.42
C PRO A 369 14.92 -24.27 58.08
N GLU A 370 15.62 -25.41 57.95
CA GLU A 370 16.45 -25.82 56.81
C GLU A 370 15.63 -26.36 55.61
N PRO A 371 16.21 -26.40 54.38
CA PRO A 371 15.59 -27.04 53.22
C PRO A 371 15.78 -28.57 53.23
N GLN A 372 14.70 -29.34 53.02
CA GLN A 372 14.75 -30.80 52.94
C GLN A 372 14.82 -31.34 51.50
N GLU A 373 15.58 -32.42 51.34
CA GLU A 373 15.83 -33.13 50.07
C GLU A 373 14.64 -34.01 49.64
N ALA A 374 14.51 -34.25 48.33
CA ALA A 374 13.53 -35.18 47.76
C ALA A 374 14.17 -36.57 47.50
N PRO A 375 13.59 -37.69 47.98
CA PRO A 375 14.15 -39.02 47.78
C PRO A 375 13.70 -39.71 46.48
N SER A 376 14.62 -40.42 45.84
CA SER A 376 14.39 -41.32 44.70
C SER A 376 13.46 -42.49 45.02
N ARG A 377 12.71 -42.98 44.01
CA ARG A 377 12.13 -44.34 44.05
C ARG A 377 12.11 -45.01 42.67
N LEU A 378 12.87 -46.10 42.56
CA LEU A 378 12.82 -47.10 41.48
C LEU A 378 12.11 -48.38 41.99
N GLN A 379 11.61 -49.21 41.06
CA GLN A 379 11.03 -50.56 41.27
C GLN A 379 9.72 -50.63 42.10
N GLU A 380 8.75 -51.52 41.84
CA GLU A 380 8.60 -52.72 40.97
C GLU A 380 7.11 -52.76 40.51
N VAL A 381 6.65 -53.47 39.46
CA VAL A 381 6.29 -54.92 39.36
C VAL A 381 5.88 -55.11 37.87
N ALA A 382 6.59 -55.85 37.01
CA ALA A 382 6.65 -57.31 36.81
C ALA A 382 5.55 -57.96 35.91
N GLN A 383 6.02 -58.57 34.81
CA GLN A 383 5.52 -59.79 34.14
C GLN A 383 4.17 -59.81 33.36
N ARG A 384 4.28 -59.86 32.02
CA ARG A 384 3.78 -61.00 31.20
C ARG A 384 4.41 -61.02 29.79
N ALA A 385 4.63 -62.22 29.25
CA ALA A 385 5.22 -62.47 27.93
C ALA A 385 4.14 -63.01 26.93
N PRO A 386 4.39 -62.95 25.60
CA PRO A 386 3.42 -63.37 24.57
C PRO A 386 3.63 -64.80 24.06
N ALA A 387 2.61 -65.38 23.40
CA ALA A 387 2.73 -66.60 22.59
C ALA A 387 1.64 -66.70 21.49
N GLU A 388 2.09 -66.68 20.23
CA GLU A 388 1.67 -67.42 19.02
C GLU A 388 0.21 -67.40 18.44
N GLU A 389 0.16 -67.68 17.12
CA GLU A 389 -0.91 -67.47 16.11
C GLU A 389 -1.85 -68.72 15.92
N PRO A 390 -2.66 -68.97 14.83
CA PRO A 390 -2.88 -68.27 13.53
C PRO A 390 -4.32 -68.29 12.90
N VAL A 391 -4.34 -68.03 11.57
CA VAL A 391 -5.29 -68.33 10.44
C VAL A 391 -6.47 -67.39 10.05
N GLU A 392 -6.36 -66.88 8.81
CA GLU A 392 -7.31 -66.80 7.66
C GLU A 392 -8.73 -66.20 7.86
N GLU A 393 -9.27 -65.36 6.96
CA GLU A 393 -9.56 -65.69 5.55
C GLU A 393 -9.68 -64.46 4.61
N ASP A 394 -9.69 -64.70 3.30
CA ASP A 394 -9.54 -63.73 2.20
C ASP A 394 -10.87 -63.49 1.43
N LEU A 395 -11.09 -62.31 0.84
CA LEU A 395 -12.26 -62.04 -0.03
C LEU A 395 -11.96 -61.01 -1.15
N PHE A 396 -11.52 -61.57 -2.29
CA PHE A 396 -11.57 -61.11 -3.69
C PHE A 396 -12.64 -60.03 -4.03
N ALA A 397 -12.48 -59.09 -5.00
CA ALA A 397 -11.45 -58.79 -6.03
C ALA A 397 -11.52 -57.26 -6.39
N THR A 398 -10.98 -56.65 -7.46
CA THR A 398 -10.49 -57.07 -8.81
C THR A 398 -9.62 -55.97 -9.48
N ALA A 399 -9.07 -56.27 -10.66
CA ALA A 399 -8.69 -55.36 -11.76
C ALA A 399 -7.38 -54.52 -11.68
N GLU A 400 -6.39 -55.06 -12.40
CA GLU A 400 -5.34 -54.43 -13.22
C GLU A 400 -5.60 -52.99 -13.73
N SER A 401 -4.61 -52.12 -14.05
CA SER A 401 -3.15 -52.15 -13.85
C SER A 401 -2.51 -50.80 -14.23
N ARG A 402 -1.45 -50.36 -13.52
CA ARG A 402 -0.33 -49.57 -14.08
C ARG A 402 0.86 -49.54 -13.12
N LYS A 403 2.05 -49.90 -13.59
CA LYS A 403 3.29 -49.91 -12.80
C LYS A 403 3.89 -48.51 -12.68
N VAL A 404 4.41 -48.18 -11.51
CA VAL A 404 5.42 -47.13 -11.32
C VAL A 404 6.68 -47.83 -10.80
N GLU A 405 7.82 -47.64 -11.46
CA GLU A 405 9.09 -48.20 -11.03
C GLU A 405 9.70 -47.32 -9.93
N THR A 406 9.94 -47.90 -8.75
CA THR A 406 10.66 -47.24 -7.66
C THR A 406 12.13 -47.62 -7.70
N PHE A 407 12.98 -46.65 -8.01
CA PHE A 407 14.44 -46.81 -8.05
C PHE A 407 14.96 -47.01 -6.62
N ARG A 408 15.61 -48.15 -6.34
CA ARG A 408 16.20 -48.45 -5.03
C ARG A 408 17.71 -48.62 -5.16
N ALA A 409 18.46 -47.61 -4.70
CA ALA A 409 19.91 -47.70 -4.62
C ALA A 409 20.34 -48.80 -3.64
N GLN A 410 21.39 -49.55 -4.00
CA GLN A 410 22.06 -50.49 -3.10
C GLN A 410 23.12 -49.73 -2.29
N PRO A 411 23.32 -50.03 -0.99
CA PRO A 411 24.41 -49.46 -0.21
C PRO A 411 25.72 -50.22 -0.50
N ASP A 412 26.77 -49.49 -0.86
CA ASP A 412 28.12 -50.05 -0.98
C ASP A 412 28.67 -50.49 0.39
N ALA A 413 29.46 -51.57 0.40
CA ALA A 413 29.99 -52.17 1.61
C ALA A 413 31.19 -51.39 2.18
N TYR A 414 31.20 -51.21 3.50
CA TYR A 414 32.27 -50.56 4.26
C TYR A 414 33.43 -51.54 4.54
N ASP A 415 34.66 -51.19 4.12
CA ASP A 415 35.90 -51.92 4.45
C ASP A 415 36.56 -51.32 5.72
N PRO A 416 36.73 -52.08 6.82
CA PRO A 416 37.27 -51.53 8.07
C PRO A 416 38.78 -51.27 8.14
N ASN A 417 39.60 -51.71 7.16
CA ASN A 417 41.07 -51.82 7.36
C ASN A 417 41.95 -50.90 6.49
N GLY A 418 41.40 -49.87 5.86
CA GLY A 418 42.11 -49.01 4.90
C GLY A 418 42.90 -47.81 5.46
N PHE A 419 43.63 -47.92 6.58
CA PHE A 419 44.37 -46.76 7.14
C PHE A 419 45.80 -47.08 7.64
N GLU A 420 46.81 -46.64 6.88
CA GLU A 420 48.21 -46.60 7.32
C GLU A 420 48.58 -45.21 7.87
N PRO A 421 49.18 -45.09 9.07
CA PRO A 421 49.53 -43.79 9.65
C PRO A 421 50.95 -43.34 9.28
N GLY A 422 51.09 -42.18 8.60
CA GLY A 422 52.41 -41.69 8.21
C GLY A 422 52.51 -40.21 7.81
N SER A 423 52.45 -39.29 8.78
CA SER A 423 53.24 -38.02 8.83
C SER A 423 52.85 -37.17 10.06
N PRO A 424 53.78 -36.37 10.63
CA PRO A 424 53.55 -35.67 11.90
C PRO A 424 52.68 -34.41 11.77
N ALA A 425 51.68 -34.29 12.64
CA ALA A 425 50.87 -33.09 12.76
C ALA A 425 51.60 -31.99 13.56
N SER A 426 52.22 -31.02 12.88
CA SER A 426 52.82 -29.85 13.56
C SER A 426 52.75 -28.51 12.81
N GLU A 427 51.96 -28.37 11.74
CA GLU A 427 51.80 -27.09 11.00
C GLU A 427 50.35 -26.67 10.69
N PHE A 428 49.34 -27.19 11.40
CA PHE A 428 47.97 -26.65 11.28
C PHE A 428 47.72 -25.51 12.28
N VAL A 429 47.76 -24.26 11.79
CA VAL A 429 47.42 -23.06 12.55
C VAL A 429 46.03 -22.57 12.15
N ALA A 430 45.09 -22.55 13.09
CA ALA A 430 43.74 -22.04 12.86
C ALA A 430 43.76 -20.50 12.59
N PRO A 431 43.00 -20.00 11.60
CA PRO A 431 43.00 -18.57 11.26
C PRO A 431 42.37 -17.73 12.38
N GLN A 432 43.13 -16.81 12.96
CA GLN A 432 42.62 -15.87 13.96
C GLN A 432 41.73 -14.78 13.31
N PRO A 433 40.68 -14.29 14.01
CA PRO A 433 39.89 -13.15 13.56
C PRO A 433 40.76 -11.89 13.47
N ARG A 434 40.63 -11.15 12.37
CA ARG A 434 41.44 -9.94 12.10
C ARG A 434 40.99 -8.77 12.97
N LYS A 435 41.95 -7.93 13.38
CA LYS A 435 41.64 -6.66 14.05
C LYS A 435 40.97 -5.69 13.07
N PRO A 436 39.97 -4.89 13.49
CA PRO A 436 39.34 -3.88 12.64
C PRO A 436 40.36 -2.88 12.07
N GLY A 437 40.15 -2.43 10.83
CA GLY A 437 40.92 -1.35 10.21
C GLY A 437 42.10 -1.73 9.30
N THR A 438 42.36 -3.03 9.06
CA THR A 438 43.37 -3.45 8.07
C THR A 438 42.73 -3.88 6.74
N PRO A 439 42.96 -3.18 5.60
CA PRO A 439 42.39 -3.54 4.30
C PRO A 439 42.98 -4.86 3.78
N THR A 440 42.21 -5.60 2.98
CA THR A 440 42.65 -6.91 2.47
C THR A 440 43.69 -6.75 1.34
N PRO A 441 44.47 -7.81 1.03
CA PRO A 441 45.38 -7.80 -0.12
C PRO A 441 44.66 -7.50 -1.44
N GLU A 442 43.40 -7.92 -1.59
CA GLU A 442 42.56 -7.63 -2.75
C GLU A 442 42.12 -6.16 -2.79
N THR A 443 41.76 -5.57 -1.65
CA THR A 443 41.47 -4.12 -1.55
C THR A 443 42.70 -3.32 -1.97
N LEU A 444 43.89 -3.69 -1.51
CA LEU A 444 45.16 -3.06 -1.90
C LEU A 444 45.48 -3.26 -3.39
N ALA A 445 45.15 -4.41 -3.96
CA ALA A 445 45.30 -4.66 -5.40
C ALA A 445 44.38 -3.74 -6.22
N ARG A 446 43.08 -3.67 -5.90
CA ARG A 446 42.10 -2.79 -6.56
C ARG A 446 42.48 -1.31 -6.47
N LEU A 447 43.02 -0.87 -5.33
CA LEU A 447 43.44 0.51 -5.12
C LEU A 447 44.68 0.87 -5.98
N ARG A 448 45.60 -0.08 -6.20
CA ARG A 448 46.73 0.09 -7.12
C ARG A 448 46.29 0.20 -8.59
N THR A 449 45.27 -0.56 -9.03
CA THR A 449 44.72 -0.41 -10.38
C THR A 449 44.03 0.95 -10.57
N ALA A 450 43.27 1.43 -9.59
CA ALA A 450 42.63 2.75 -9.65
C ALA A 450 43.64 3.92 -9.75
N VAL A 451 44.74 3.85 -9.00
CA VAL A 451 45.82 4.87 -9.02
C VAL A 451 46.62 4.86 -10.33
N ASN A 452 46.67 3.74 -11.05
CA ASN A 452 47.29 3.68 -12.37
C ASN A 452 46.33 4.12 -13.50
N SER A 453 45.02 3.84 -13.35
CA SER A 453 43.98 4.30 -14.29
C SER A 453 43.86 5.83 -14.34
N THR A 454 44.05 6.51 -13.21
CA THR A 454 43.94 7.99 -13.09
C THR A 454 45.08 8.77 -13.74
N LYS A 455 46.09 8.11 -14.35
CA LYS A 455 47.20 8.79 -15.06
C LYS A 455 47.03 8.94 -16.57
N SER A 456 45.94 8.46 -17.17
CA SER A 456 45.75 8.48 -18.64
C SER A 456 44.67 9.45 -19.16
N VAL A 457 43.95 10.16 -18.30
CA VAL A 457 42.95 11.17 -18.72
C VAL A 457 43.56 12.57 -18.71
N GLY A 458 44.23 12.92 -19.79
CA GLY A 458 45.03 14.16 -19.89
C GLY A 458 45.17 14.74 -21.29
N ALA A 459 44.06 14.92 -22.02
CA ALA A 459 44.03 15.74 -23.23
C ALA A 459 42.59 16.16 -23.61
N ALA A 460 42.22 17.41 -23.32
CA ALA A 460 41.09 18.10 -23.95
C ALA A 460 41.64 19.37 -24.65
N PRO A 461 41.31 19.64 -25.93
CA PRO A 461 41.94 20.73 -26.66
C PRO A 461 41.40 22.10 -26.25
N SER A 462 42.33 23.03 -26.04
CA SER A 462 42.07 24.45 -25.71
C SER A 462 41.36 25.19 -26.85
N ARG A 463 40.33 25.96 -26.53
CA ARG A 463 39.69 26.92 -27.46
C ARG A 463 40.24 28.33 -27.16
N ALA A 464 40.88 28.95 -28.15
CA ALA A 464 41.43 30.30 -28.03
C ALA A 464 40.35 31.38 -28.25
N PRO A 465 40.51 32.60 -27.68
CA PRO A 465 39.56 33.69 -27.84
C PRO A 465 39.82 34.50 -29.12
N ALA A 466 38.78 35.16 -29.63
CA ALA A 466 38.86 36.17 -30.69
C ALA A 466 37.85 37.30 -30.41
N ASP A 467 38.27 38.52 -30.71
CA ASP A 467 37.57 39.81 -30.51
C ASP A 467 37.92 40.72 -31.72
N PRO A 468 37.32 41.91 -31.90
CA PRO A 468 36.03 42.14 -32.55
C PRO A 468 36.14 42.82 -33.93
N GLY A 469 35.05 42.85 -34.73
CA GLY A 469 35.02 43.63 -35.99
C GLY A 469 33.72 43.57 -36.82
N GLU A 470 32.92 44.63 -36.72
CA GLU A 470 31.94 45.24 -37.67
C GLU A 470 31.25 44.42 -38.79
N GLY A 471 29.92 44.56 -38.94
CA GLY A 471 29.22 43.96 -40.10
C GLY A 471 27.68 44.01 -40.24
N ALA A 472 27.00 45.14 -39.97
CA ALA A 472 25.75 45.59 -40.62
C ALA A 472 24.43 44.73 -40.71
N GLU A 473 23.33 45.37 -40.26
CA GLU A 473 21.93 45.34 -40.77
C GLU A 473 20.90 44.21 -40.46
N LYS A 474 19.80 44.67 -39.81
CA LYS A 474 18.35 44.33 -40.03
C LYS A 474 17.89 42.88 -39.77
N ARG A 475 16.74 42.61 -39.13
CA ARG A 475 15.61 43.41 -38.61
C ARG A 475 14.93 42.60 -37.51
N GLY A 476 14.73 43.17 -36.32
CA GLY A 476 13.87 42.56 -35.29
C GLY A 476 12.42 43.02 -35.40
N PHE A 477 11.48 42.21 -34.93
CA PHE A 477 10.13 42.66 -34.57
C PHE A 477 9.83 42.23 -33.14
N GLY A 478 9.73 43.23 -32.26
CA GLY A 478 9.39 43.08 -30.85
C GLY A 478 7.94 43.45 -30.56
N ILE A 479 7.50 43.06 -29.37
CA ILE A 479 6.15 43.23 -28.85
C ILE A 479 6.00 44.67 -28.26
N ASN A 480 4.76 45.12 -28.05
CA ASN A 480 4.31 46.40 -27.45
C ASN A 480 4.16 47.62 -28.38
N SER A 481 2.90 47.89 -28.77
CA SER A 481 2.37 49.24 -28.97
C SER A 481 0.84 49.20 -29.03
N LEU A 482 0.13 49.57 -27.94
CA LEU A 482 -1.30 49.96 -27.99
C LEU A 482 -1.83 50.61 -26.69
N ILE A 483 -1.00 51.40 -25.99
CA ILE A 483 -1.46 52.36 -24.97
C ILE A 483 -0.96 53.76 -25.36
N ASN A 484 -1.84 54.75 -25.18
CA ASN A 484 -1.67 56.18 -25.48
C ASN A 484 -1.56 56.62 -26.95
N ARG A 485 -2.72 56.81 -27.57
CA ARG A 485 -2.99 58.05 -28.34
C ARG A 485 -4.27 58.70 -27.82
N MET A 486 -4.10 59.82 -27.12
CA MET A 486 -5.18 60.65 -26.55
C MET A 486 -5.83 61.58 -27.60
N THR A 487 -6.82 62.36 -27.14
CA THR A 487 -7.51 63.49 -27.80
C THR A 487 -8.61 63.10 -28.81
N GLY A 488 -9.81 63.69 -28.82
CA GLY A 488 -10.43 64.66 -27.89
C GLY A 488 -11.72 65.29 -28.48
N GLN A 489 -12.59 65.86 -27.63
CA GLN A 489 -13.81 66.67 -27.98
C GLN A 489 -14.96 65.94 -28.72
N ALA A 490 -16.21 66.44 -28.77
CA ALA A 490 -17.09 67.15 -27.81
C ALA A 490 -18.51 67.36 -28.42
N ALA A 491 -19.59 67.14 -27.64
CA ALA A 491 -20.99 67.61 -27.84
C ALA A 491 -21.72 67.24 -29.19
N ASP A 492 -23.05 67.31 -29.36
CA ASP A 492 -24.19 67.73 -28.50
C ASP A 492 -25.56 67.12 -28.99
N HIS A 493 -26.60 67.20 -28.14
CA HIS A 493 -28.07 67.10 -28.41
C HIS A 493 -28.67 65.83 -29.08
N GLY A 494 -29.86 65.30 -28.73
CA GLY A 494 -30.80 65.60 -27.64
C GLY A 494 -32.20 64.93 -27.81
N HIS A 495 -32.96 64.75 -26.71
CA HIS A 495 -34.40 64.38 -26.61
C HIS A 495 -34.82 62.91 -26.95
N ALA A 496 -35.84 62.27 -26.34
CA ALA A 496 -36.63 62.53 -25.12
C ALA A 496 -37.48 61.28 -24.70
N ALA A 497 -38.21 61.40 -23.57
CA ALA A 497 -39.34 60.59 -23.07
C ALA A 497 -39.06 59.46 -22.03
N SER A 498 -40.06 59.23 -21.17
CA SER A 498 -39.97 58.63 -19.82
C SER A 498 -40.85 57.36 -19.66
N PRO A 499 -40.79 56.60 -18.54
CA PRO A 499 -41.18 55.19 -18.51
C PRO A 499 -42.56 54.87 -17.90
N GLN A 500 -43.09 53.68 -18.23
CA GLN A 500 -44.11 52.92 -17.48
C GLN A 500 -43.74 51.42 -17.56
N ALA A 501 -43.47 50.70 -16.46
CA ALA A 501 -44.35 50.30 -15.36
C ALA A 501 -45.35 49.16 -15.73
N ARG A 502 -45.02 47.92 -15.33
CA ARG A 502 -45.97 46.82 -15.11
C ARG A 502 -45.64 46.08 -13.80
N ARG A 503 -46.69 45.49 -13.21
CA ARG A 503 -46.79 45.11 -11.78
C ARG A 503 -46.31 43.68 -11.47
N PRO A 504 -45.95 43.40 -10.20
CA PRO A 504 -45.93 42.04 -9.64
C PRO A 504 -47.33 41.56 -9.23
N SER A 505 -47.46 40.25 -9.01
CA SER A 505 -48.66 39.57 -8.45
C SER A 505 -48.30 38.83 -7.14
N PRO A 506 -49.28 38.52 -6.27
CA PRO A 506 -49.08 38.70 -4.82
C PRO A 506 -48.77 37.45 -3.99
N VAL A 507 -48.34 37.74 -2.76
CA VAL A 507 -48.12 36.85 -1.61
C VAL A 507 -49.44 36.34 -1.03
N SER A 508 -49.40 35.11 -0.48
CA SER A 508 -50.39 34.60 0.49
C SER A 508 -49.71 34.37 1.84
N GLU A 509 -50.32 34.85 2.92
CA GLU A 509 -49.80 34.80 4.30
C GLU A 509 -50.55 33.73 5.17
N PRO A 510 -50.12 33.46 6.43
CA PRO A 510 -50.01 32.08 6.91
C PRO A 510 -51.12 31.63 7.88
N GLN A 511 -51.14 30.32 8.16
CA GLN A 511 -51.84 29.74 9.32
C GLN A 511 -50.84 29.21 10.34
N MET A 512 -50.99 29.65 11.60
CA MET A 512 -50.33 29.07 12.77
C MET A 512 -51.16 27.89 13.28
N VAL A 513 -50.50 26.78 13.65
CA VAL A 513 -51.06 25.73 14.53
C VAL A 513 -49.97 25.29 15.51
N ASP A 514 -50.41 25.05 16.74
CA ASP A 514 -49.69 24.73 18.00
C ASP A 514 -48.40 23.88 17.94
N PRO A 515 -47.44 24.13 18.86
CA PRO A 515 -46.34 23.23 19.16
C PRO A 515 -46.59 22.43 20.48
N ASP A 516 -47.31 21.30 20.42
CA ASP A 516 -47.16 20.21 21.42
C ASP A 516 -47.86 18.90 20.98
N HIS A 517 -47.23 17.75 21.27
CA HIS A 517 -47.63 16.36 20.92
C HIS A 517 -47.66 16.05 19.39
N GLU A 518 -46.99 15.03 18.85
CA GLU A 518 -47.09 13.59 19.14
C GLU A 518 -45.78 12.83 18.78
N LYS A 519 -45.19 12.08 19.74
CA LYS A 519 -45.29 10.61 19.91
C LYS A 519 -44.66 9.76 18.80
N VAL A 520 -43.60 9.06 19.21
CA VAL A 520 -42.95 7.95 18.50
C VAL A 520 -43.96 6.87 18.09
N GLU A 521 -44.19 6.71 16.78
CA GLU A 521 -44.85 5.52 16.24
C GLU A 521 -43.84 4.36 16.14
N ILE A 522 -43.96 3.40 17.05
CA ILE A 522 -43.21 2.13 16.97
C ILE A 522 -43.88 1.25 15.90
N PRO A 523 -43.16 0.79 14.86
CA PRO A 523 -43.72 -0.05 13.79
C PRO A 523 -44.42 -1.31 14.32
N ALA A 524 -45.53 -1.67 13.68
CA ALA A 524 -46.46 -2.70 14.17
C ALA A 524 -45.87 -4.13 14.30
N PHE A 525 -44.68 -4.41 13.73
CA PHE A 525 -44.02 -5.70 13.85
C PHE A 525 -43.33 -5.93 15.21
N LEU A 526 -43.04 -4.89 15.99
CA LEU A 526 -42.36 -4.98 17.30
C LEU A 526 -43.28 -5.35 18.49
N ARG A 527 -44.56 -5.66 18.26
CA ARG A 527 -45.56 -5.93 19.33
C ARG A 527 -45.72 -7.41 19.74
N ARG A 528 -44.83 -8.32 19.32
CA ARG A 528 -44.90 -9.75 19.70
C ARG A 528 -43.53 -10.40 19.93
N GLN A 529 -42.98 -10.25 21.14
CA GLN A 529 -42.26 -11.29 21.89
C GLN A 529 -41.85 -10.76 23.28
N ALA A 530 -42.81 -10.73 24.20
CA ALA A 530 -42.57 -10.53 25.63
C ALA A 530 -43.75 -11.09 26.44
N ASN A 531 -43.71 -12.41 26.67
CA ASN A 531 -44.48 -13.14 27.69
C ASN A 531 -43.84 -14.52 27.87
#